data_AF-A0A4V1M449-F1
#
_entry.id   AF-A0A4V1M449-F1
#
_cell.length_a   1.000
_cell.length_b   1.000
_cell.length_c   1.000
_cell.angle_alpha   90.00
_cell.angle_beta   90.00
_cell.angle_gamma   90.00
#
_symmetry.space_group_name_H-M   'P 1'
#
loop_
_entity.id
_entity.type
_entity.pdbx_description
1 polymer ?
#
loop_
_entity_poly.entity_id
_entity_poly.type
_entity_poly.pdbx_seq_one_letter_code
_entity_poly.pdbx_strand_id
1 'polypeptide(L)'
;MSTNFLKRMNQISRTGLLLFISITLLSAYFLFPSSHKTPSFPTFPKDEYVYPLAQHVQEQQRPKRVGIVGAGASGSAAAFFLRRAGKVVKDRIGKEVLGEIVVFEKEDYVGGRSTTVFPHSDPRYRPIELGASIFVEANRHLVKAAKKFNLTTIDPDFGEAGVGIWDGTQFLYTTSTKQSYFSSWLDTISAIRRYGFSSPYRTDKSVKVLLKKFANLYNPLWLAEKGAPSSIEDFAERAGLGKEYTTRWGEEYALKVVGVGEKWESEIWEGSTRVNYASDMSDIHALGASVSMATGGAMAVQGGNWRIFQSMSEDSKATVHLGTQVVDIIPLQDGRFDIVTNTTDIVSASSESFDQIFFAAPWHSSPINKDLQSQFHEPIPTQKYVHLHVTLIGTTRRHASPEFFGLPSTTTIPSTILTTGHTSRNDNTPPPLFQSITWHGETAPGSGEYVVKIFSLTYLKESILSELLGEEPTWVLRKEWDSYPKLKVTATYAPVEPMRGLQYLAALEPWVSTMETQTISARDAVARVVEDWWGLGMGECRGGVDSWDWSCDP
;
A
#
# COMPACT_ATOMS: atom_id res chain seq x y z
N MET A 1 -2.42 -42.29 -54.65
CA MET A 1 -2.22 -42.50 -53.20
C MET A 1 -1.06 -41.62 -52.73
N SER A 2 -1.30 -40.32 -52.70
CA SER A 2 -1.29 -39.46 -51.50
C SER A 2 0.09 -39.19 -50.90
N THR A 3 0.92 -38.53 -51.71
CA THR A 3 2.07 -37.73 -51.28
C THR A 3 1.87 -36.35 -51.92
N ASN A 4 1.14 -35.47 -51.25
CA ASN A 4 1.05 -34.04 -51.55
C ASN A 4 0.17 -33.35 -50.50
N PHE A 5 0.74 -32.99 -49.36
CA PHE A 5 0.11 -32.04 -48.46
C PHE A 5 1.16 -31.23 -47.68
N LEU A 6 2.11 -30.63 -48.40
CA LEU A 6 3.05 -29.67 -47.85
C LEU A 6 3.43 -28.63 -48.91
N LYS A 7 2.86 -27.43 -48.73
CA LYS A 7 3.14 -26.11 -49.33
C LYS A 7 2.15 -25.56 -50.37
N ARG A 8 1.48 -24.50 -49.89
CA ARG A 8 1.03 -23.25 -50.54
C ARG A 8 -0.34 -23.25 -51.23
N MET A 9 -1.34 -22.76 -50.49
CA MET A 9 -2.13 -21.60 -50.92
C MET A 9 -2.30 -20.62 -49.77
N ASN A 10 -2.10 -19.34 -50.09
CA ASN A 10 -2.11 -18.17 -49.23
C ASN A 10 -3.49 -17.49 -49.29
N GLN A 11 -3.76 -16.67 -48.26
CA GLN A 11 -4.76 -15.58 -48.15
C GLN A 11 -6.25 -15.96 -47.91
N ILE A 12 -6.73 -15.74 -46.67
CA ILE A 12 -7.54 -14.58 -46.25
C ILE A 12 -7.78 -14.59 -44.71
N SER A 13 -7.56 -13.43 -44.07
CA SER A 13 -7.99 -12.92 -42.73
C SER A 13 -7.67 -13.73 -41.45
N ARG A 14 -6.73 -13.29 -40.59
CA ARG A 14 -6.80 -12.26 -39.52
C ARG A 14 -7.34 -12.78 -38.17
N THR A 15 -6.63 -12.39 -37.10
CA THR A 15 -6.84 -12.66 -35.65
C THR A 15 -6.38 -14.05 -35.19
N GLY A 16 -5.37 -14.27 -34.33
CA GLY A 16 -4.67 -13.43 -33.38
C GLY A 16 -5.07 -13.84 -31.96
N LEU A 17 -4.40 -14.85 -31.36
CA LEU A 17 -4.44 -15.07 -29.91
C LEU A 17 -3.25 -15.93 -29.44
N LEU A 18 -2.15 -15.24 -29.11
CA LEU A 18 -1.18 -15.67 -28.11
C LEU A 18 -1.82 -15.38 -26.74
N LEU A 19 -1.87 -16.36 -25.84
CA LEU A 19 -2.27 -16.15 -24.44
C LEU A 19 -1.12 -16.61 -23.55
N PHE A 20 -0.40 -15.61 -23.05
CA PHE A 20 0.55 -15.69 -21.95
C PHE A 20 -0.21 -16.08 -20.66
N ILE A 21 0.37 -16.99 -19.87
CA ILE A 21 -0.10 -17.33 -18.53
C ILE A 21 0.64 -16.41 -17.55
N SER A 22 -0.09 -15.48 -16.95
CA SER A 22 0.33 -14.65 -15.82
C SER A 22 -0.05 -15.35 -14.51
N ILE A 23 0.91 -15.46 -13.59
CA ILE A 23 0.85 -16.25 -12.35
C ILE A 23 0.81 -15.28 -11.17
N THR A 24 -0.40 -14.90 -10.71
CA THR A 24 -0.60 -13.94 -9.60
C THR A 24 -1.13 -14.62 -8.33
N LEU A 25 -0.56 -14.27 -7.16
CA LEU A 25 -0.91 -14.70 -5.77
C LEU A 25 -2.12 -13.92 -5.21
N LEU A 26 -2.85 -14.29 -4.14
CA LEU A 26 -2.56 -14.94 -2.85
C LEU A 26 -3.71 -15.88 -2.40
N SER A 27 -3.32 -16.95 -1.68
CA SER A 27 -4.03 -17.96 -0.85
C SER A 27 -5.52 -18.29 -1.08
N ALA A 28 -6.45 -17.34 -1.15
CA ALA A 28 -7.88 -17.65 -1.35
C ALA A 28 -8.25 -17.87 -2.83
N TYR A 29 -7.61 -17.14 -3.74
CA TYR A 29 -7.91 -17.19 -5.18
C TYR A 29 -7.40 -18.46 -5.86
N PHE A 30 -6.29 -19.05 -5.38
CA PHE A 30 -5.74 -20.29 -5.92
C PHE A 30 -6.58 -21.52 -5.58
N LEU A 31 -7.24 -21.52 -4.42
CA LEU A 31 -8.06 -22.63 -3.96
C LEU A 31 -9.45 -22.65 -4.60
N PHE A 32 -9.89 -21.50 -5.09
CA PHE A 32 -11.20 -21.30 -5.69
C PHE A 32 -11.10 -20.28 -6.82
N PRO A 33 -10.53 -20.66 -7.98
CA PRO A 33 -10.45 -19.75 -9.12
C PRO A 33 -11.87 -19.38 -9.55
N SER A 34 -12.30 -18.16 -9.22
CA SER A 34 -13.47 -17.56 -9.83
C SER A 34 -13.17 -17.41 -11.32
N SER A 35 -13.94 -18.08 -12.17
CA SER A 35 -13.82 -18.04 -13.65
C SER A 35 -14.28 -16.69 -14.24
N HIS A 36 -13.90 -15.59 -13.61
CA HIS A 36 -14.28 -14.26 -14.03
C HIS A 36 -13.02 -13.43 -14.17
N LYS A 37 -12.81 -12.92 -15.40
CA LYS A 37 -12.11 -11.65 -15.62
C LYS A 37 -12.37 -10.77 -14.40
N THR A 38 -11.33 -10.26 -13.75
CA THR A 38 -11.49 -9.27 -12.68
C THR A 38 -12.55 -8.29 -13.16
N PRO A 39 -13.72 -8.20 -12.49
CA PRO A 39 -14.71 -7.23 -12.90
C PRO A 39 -13.99 -5.88 -12.79
N SER A 40 -13.90 -5.17 -13.92
CA SER A 40 -13.26 -3.87 -13.98
C SER A 40 -13.76 -3.03 -12.82
N PHE A 41 -12.85 -2.49 -12.02
CA PHE A 41 -13.20 -1.62 -10.91
C PHE A 41 -14.19 -0.54 -11.39
N PRO A 42 -15.22 -0.18 -10.60
CA PRO A 42 -16.32 0.66 -11.10
C PRO A 42 -15.82 1.96 -11.76
N THR A 43 -16.22 2.17 -13.01
CA THR A 43 -16.04 3.45 -13.72
C THR A 43 -17.27 4.33 -13.48
N PHE A 44 -17.06 5.63 -13.29
CA PHE A 44 -18.15 6.57 -12.98
C PHE A 44 -18.44 7.51 -14.16
N PRO A 45 -19.70 8.02 -14.28
CA PRO A 45 -20.07 9.00 -15.31
C PRO A 45 -19.22 10.29 -15.22
N LYS A 46 -18.96 10.92 -16.37
CA LYS A 46 -18.22 12.18 -16.51
C LYS A 46 -19.14 13.40 -16.44
N ASP A 47 -20.05 13.45 -15.48
CA ASP A 47 -20.86 14.67 -15.31
C ASP A 47 -19.92 15.80 -14.90
N GLU A 48 -19.94 16.90 -15.65
CA GLU A 48 -18.94 17.96 -15.54
C GLU A 48 -19.33 18.93 -14.41
N TYR A 49 -18.87 18.63 -13.19
CA TYR A 49 -18.94 19.58 -12.07
C TYR A 49 -17.84 20.63 -12.27
N VAL A 50 -18.24 21.90 -12.35
CA VAL A 50 -17.30 23.03 -12.38
C VAL A 50 -17.63 23.95 -11.23
N TYR A 51 -16.66 24.13 -10.34
CA TYR A 51 -16.83 25.03 -9.20
C TYR A 51 -16.56 26.48 -9.61
N PRO A 52 -17.46 27.44 -9.29
CA PRO A 52 -17.09 28.84 -9.37
C PRO A 52 -15.98 29.12 -8.36
N LEU A 53 -14.92 29.81 -8.80
CA LEU A 53 -13.84 30.19 -7.89
C LEU A 53 -14.33 31.28 -6.92
N ALA A 54 -13.77 31.30 -5.72
CA ALA A 54 -14.09 32.32 -4.73
C ALA A 54 -13.70 33.72 -5.23
N GLN A 55 -14.49 34.75 -4.89
CA GLN A 55 -14.25 36.12 -5.38
C GLN A 55 -12.89 36.68 -4.92
N HIS A 56 -12.49 36.35 -3.69
CA HIS A 56 -11.24 36.80 -3.07
C HIS A 56 -9.98 36.25 -3.77
N VAL A 57 -10.09 35.25 -4.65
CA VAL A 57 -8.94 34.73 -5.42
C VAL A 57 -8.34 35.81 -6.32
N GLN A 58 -9.19 36.67 -6.88
CA GLN A 58 -8.73 37.80 -7.69
C GLN A 58 -7.90 38.79 -6.87
N GLU A 59 -8.26 38.93 -5.59
CA GLU A 59 -7.64 39.84 -4.62
C GLU A 59 -6.35 39.27 -4.01
N GLN A 60 -6.01 38.00 -4.27
CA GLN A 60 -4.82 37.35 -3.72
C GLN A 60 -3.54 38.12 -4.12
N GLN A 61 -2.87 38.77 -3.16
CA GLN A 61 -1.77 39.69 -3.48
C GLN A 61 -0.48 38.98 -3.94
N ARG A 62 -0.20 37.79 -3.42
CA ARG A 62 0.97 36.98 -3.78
C ARG A 62 0.61 35.50 -3.94
N PRO A 63 1.37 34.72 -4.72
CA PRO A 63 1.21 33.28 -4.75
C PRO A 63 1.42 32.65 -3.36
N LYS A 64 0.63 31.61 -3.05
CA LYS A 64 0.75 30.83 -1.81
C LYS A 64 2.00 29.95 -1.84
N ARG A 65 2.73 29.85 -0.74
CA ARG A 65 3.93 28.99 -0.61
C ARG A 65 3.64 27.84 0.35
N VAL A 66 4.03 26.62 0.00
CA VAL A 66 3.67 25.40 0.75
C VAL A 66 4.91 24.65 1.20
N GLY A 67 4.95 24.25 2.46
CA GLY A 67 5.95 23.34 3.02
C GLY A 67 5.36 21.94 3.21
N ILE A 68 6.10 20.90 2.81
CA ILE A 68 5.70 19.50 2.97
C ILE A 68 6.79 18.75 3.71
N VAL A 69 6.44 18.07 4.79
CA VAL A 69 7.37 17.30 5.62
C VAL A 69 7.19 15.81 5.34
N GLY A 70 8.16 15.22 4.64
CA GLY A 70 8.21 13.82 4.18
C GLY A 70 7.90 13.70 2.68
N ALA A 71 8.72 12.95 1.95
CA ALA A 71 8.57 12.62 0.53
C ALA A 71 8.12 11.16 0.32
N GLY A 72 7.31 10.64 1.24
CA GLY A 72 6.63 9.36 1.10
C GLY A 72 5.36 9.47 0.23
N ALA A 73 4.55 8.40 0.23
CA ALA A 73 3.32 8.31 -0.58
C ALA A 73 2.39 9.53 -0.45
N SER A 74 2.09 9.96 0.77
CA SER A 74 1.20 11.10 1.03
C SER A 74 1.86 12.45 0.71
N GLY A 75 3.12 12.65 1.07
CA GLY A 75 3.82 13.92 0.81
C GLY A 75 4.04 14.20 -0.68
N SER A 76 4.51 13.20 -1.44
CA SER A 76 4.67 13.31 -2.89
C SER A 76 3.32 13.50 -3.60
N ALA A 77 2.27 12.81 -3.15
CA ALA A 77 0.92 12.99 -3.69
C ALA A 77 0.35 14.39 -3.37
N ALA A 78 0.63 14.95 -2.18
CA ALA A 78 0.17 16.29 -1.82
C ALA A 78 0.80 17.35 -2.75
N ALA A 79 2.11 17.28 -2.98
CA ALA A 79 2.79 18.17 -3.95
C ALA A 79 2.16 18.06 -5.34
N PHE A 80 1.92 16.83 -5.78
CA PHE A 80 1.32 16.49 -7.07
C PHE A 80 -0.09 17.05 -7.27
N PHE A 81 -0.98 16.90 -6.28
CA PHE A 81 -2.35 17.42 -6.35
C PHE A 81 -2.40 18.94 -6.20
N LEU A 82 -1.59 19.53 -5.31
CA LEU A 82 -1.49 21.00 -5.15
C LEU A 82 -1.11 21.69 -6.45
N ARG A 83 -0.05 21.18 -7.13
CA ARG A 83 0.41 21.78 -8.39
C ARG A 83 -0.70 21.76 -9.46
N ARG A 84 -1.50 20.70 -9.51
CA ARG A 84 -2.64 20.61 -10.45
C ARG A 84 -3.75 21.56 -10.11
N ALA A 85 -4.14 21.63 -8.83
CA ALA A 85 -5.15 22.56 -8.37
C ALA A 85 -4.75 24.01 -8.70
N GLY A 86 -3.50 24.38 -8.41
CA GLY A 86 -2.95 25.70 -8.77
C GLY A 86 -2.99 25.97 -10.28
N LYS A 87 -2.67 24.97 -11.11
CA LYS A 87 -2.77 25.08 -12.58
C LYS A 87 -4.22 25.31 -13.03
N VAL A 88 -5.18 24.56 -12.48
CA VAL A 88 -6.60 24.73 -12.80
C VAL A 88 -7.06 26.15 -12.47
N VAL A 89 -6.71 26.68 -11.30
CA VAL A 89 -7.07 28.05 -10.92
C VAL A 89 -6.39 29.06 -11.83
N LYS A 90 -5.09 28.91 -12.09
CA LYS A 90 -4.33 29.76 -13.03
C LYS A 90 -4.98 29.81 -14.41
N ASP A 91 -5.37 28.66 -14.96
CA ASP A 91 -5.98 28.57 -16.29
C ASP A 91 -7.35 29.25 -16.34
N ARG A 92 -8.08 29.33 -15.21
CA ARG A 92 -9.39 30.01 -15.12
C ARG A 92 -9.30 31.53 -14.99
N ILE A 93 -8.28 32.04 -14.30
CA ILE A 93 -8.19 33.48 -13.99
C ILE A 93 -7.00 34.21 -14.63
N GLY A 94 -6.09 33.47 -15.28
CA GLY A 94 -4.91 34.03 -15.94
C GLY A 94 -3.82 34.54 -14.99
N LYS A 95 -3.85 34.15 -13.70
CA LYS A 95 -2.95 34.63 -12.64
C LYS A 95 -2.32 33.48 -11.88
N GLU A 96 -1.02 33.57 -11.60
CA GLU A 96 -0.33 32.59 -10.77
C GLU A 96 -0.76 32.76 -9.30
N VAL A 97 -1.38 31.72 -8.73
CA VAL A 97 -1.88 31.72 -7.35
C VAL A 97 -1.11 30.79 -6.42
N LEU A 98 -0.32 29.87 -6.96
CA LEU A 98 0.50 28.93 -6.21
C LEU A 98 1.97 29.12 -6.58
N GLY A 99 2.78 29.48 -5.60
CA GLY A 99 4.21 29.69 -5.77
C GLY A 99 4.99 28.38 -5.64
N GLU A 100 6.01 28.43 -4.79
CA GLU A 100 6.88 27.30 -4.52
C GLU A 100 6.22 26.28 -3.58
N ILE A 101 6.43 25.01 -3.90
CA ILE A 101 6.14 23.87 -3.03
C ILE A 101 7.50 23.31 -2.64
N VAL A 102 7.82 23.28 -1.35
CA VAL A 102 9.09 22.77 -0.84
C VAL A 102 8.83 21.49 -0.04
N VAL A 103 9.49 20.40 -0.42
CA VAL A 103 9.38 19.10 0.23
C VAL A 103 10.69 18.81 0.97
N PHE A 104 10.59 18.54 2.27
CA PHE A 104 11.73 18.17 3.12
C PHE A 104 11.66 16.68 3.45
N GLU A 105 12.71 15.94 3.12
CA GLU A 105 12.82 14.49 3.38
C GLU A 105 14.11 14.21 4.12
N LYS A 106 14.00 13.46 5.22
CA LYS A 106 15.15 13.13 6.09
C LYS A 106 16.07 12.10 5.43
N GLU A 107 15.50 11.21 4.61
CA GLU A 107 16.26 10.19 3.89
C GLU A 107 16.86 10.78 2.60
N ASP A 108 17.81 10.08 2.00
CA ASP A 108 18.45 10.46 0.73
C ASP A 108 17.65 10.02 -0.52
N TYR A 109 16.39 9.65 -0.34
CA TYR A 109 15.52 9.14 -1.41
C TYR A 109 14.03 9.51 -1.21
N VAL A 110 13.25 9.46 -2.31
CA VAL A 110 11.79 9.64 -2.32
C VAL A 110 11.09 8.28 -2.26
N GLY A 111 9.97 8.19 -1.52
CA GLY A 111 9.12 7.00 -1.44
C GLY A 111 8.85 6.50 -0.03
N GLY A 112 9.66 6.93 0.95
CA GLY A 112 9.49 6.59 2.37
C GLY A 112 9.58 5.08 2.62
N ARG A 113 8.46 4.48 3.07
CA ARG A 113 8.35 3.02 3.33
C ARG A 113 8.17 2.18 2.05
N SER A 114 8.01 2.82 0.90
CA SER A 114 8.12 2.17 -0.41
C SER A 114 9.52 2.46 -0.94
N THR A 115 10.36 1.42 -1.06
CA THR A 115 11.75 1.52 -1.50
C THR A 115 12.29 0.13 -1.81
N THR A 116 13.34 0.08 -2.64
CA THR A 116 13.97 -1.17 -3.07
C THR A 116 15.43 -1.26 -2.63
N VAL A 117 15.94 -2.49 -2.56
CA VAL A 117 17.37 -2.79 -2.39
C VAL A 117 17.83 -3.77 -3.44
N PHE A 118 19.14 -3.83 -3.65
CA PHE A 118 19.77 -4.77 -4.57
C PHE A 118 20.49 -5.87 -3.79
N PRO A 119 20.32 -7.16 -4.15
CA PRO A 119 21.16 -8.24 -3.66
C PRO A 119 22.65 -7.87 -3.78
N HIS A 120 23.44 -8.19 -2.76
CA HIS A 120 24.88 -7.86 -2.71
C HIS A 120 25.23 -6.38 -2.93
N SER A 121 24.25 -5.47 -2.78
CA SER A 121 24.38 -4.05 -3.13
C SER A 121 24.80 -3.82 -4.59
N ASP A 122 24.53 -4.77 -5.48
CA ASP A 122 24.93 -4.71 -6.88
C ASP A 122 23.72 -4.41 -7.79
N PRO A 123 23.69 -3.23 -8.43
CA PRO A 123 22.55 -2.77 -9.23
C PRO A 123 22.32 -3.59 -10.51
N ARG A 124 23.19 -4.57 -10.82
CA ARG A 124 22.98 -5.54 -11.91
C ARG A 124 21.93 -6.59 -11.56
N TYR A 125 21.68 -6.82 -10.27
CA TYR A 125 20.64 -7.73 -9.82
C TYR A 125 19.25 -7.08 -9.83
N ARG A 126 18.22 -7.91 -9.77
CA ARG A 126 16.83 -7.44 -9.70
C ARG A 126 16.59 -6.70 -8.37
N PRO A 127 16.00 -5.49 -8.39
CA PRO A 127 15.64 -4.79 -7.16
C PRO A 127 14.53 -5.53 -6.41
N ILE A 128 14.65 -5.55 -5.09
CA ILE A 128 13.72 -6.20 -4.17
C ILE A 128 13.05 -5.14 -3.31
N GLU A 129 11.72 -5.12 -3.32
CA GLU A 129 10.92 -4.26 -2.45
C GLU A 129 11.20 -4.56 -0.98
N LEU A 130 11.51 -3.53 -0.17
CA LEU A 130 11.65 -3.68 1.28
C LEU A 130 10.28 -3.64 1.97
N GLY A 131 9.47 -2.63 1.65
CA GLY A 131 8.11 -2.45 2.15
C GLY A 131 7.08 -2.70 1.06
N ALA A 132 5.98 -1.96 1.11
CA ALA A 132 4.81 -1.92 0.20
C ALA A 132 5.00 -2.63 -1.17
N SER A 133 4.97 -3.97 -1.17
CA SER A 133 5.51 -4.75 -2.28
C SER A 133 4.56 -4.89 -3.46
N ILE A 134 3.27 -4.61 -3.25
CA ILE A 134 2.21 -4.75 -4.26
C ILE A 134 1.17 -3.64 -4.18
N PHE A 135 0.45 -3.47 -5.27
CA PHE A 135 -0.86 -2.81 -5.33
C PHE A 135 -1.78 -3.61 -6.26
N VAL A 136 -3.08 -3.30 -6.25
CA VAL A 136 -4.12 -3.99 -7.06
C VAL A 136 -4.90 -2.98 -7.89
N GLU A 137 -5.75 -3.44 -8.80
CA GLU A 137 -6.60 -2.56 -9.64
C GLU A 137 -7.49 -1.60 -8.83
N ALA A 138 -7.87 -1.98 -7.60
CA ALA A 138 -8.63 -1.12 -6.69
C ALA A 138 -7.84 0.11 -6.19
N ASN A 139 -6.51 0.11 -6.31
CA ASN A 139 -5.64 1.23 -5.98
C ASN A 139 -5.56 2.19 -7.17
N ARG A 140 -6.64 2.95 -7.39
CA ARG A 140 -6.82 3.76 -8.59
C ARG A 140 -5.78 4.86 -8.75
N HIS A 141 -5.34 5.53 -7.68
CA HIS A 141 -4.28 6.55 -7.79
C HIS A 141 -2.97 5.91 -8.25
N LEU A 142 -2.57 4.77 -7.68
CA LEU A 142 -1.35 4.07 -8.10
C LEU A 142 -1.45 3.56 -9.55
N VAL A 143 -2.58 2.98 -9.94
CA VAL A 143 -2.83 2.52 -11.32
C VAL A 143 -2.84 3.68 -12.31
N LYS A 144 -3.52 4.79 -11.98
CA LYS A 144 -3.53 6.01 -12.82
C LYS A 144 -2.13 6.60 -12.93
N ALA A 145 -1.36 6.64 -11.84
CA ALA A 145 0.01 7.13 -11.85
C ALA A 145 0.91 6.26 -12.72
N ALA A 146 0.86 4.94 -12.58
CA ALA A 146 1.64 4.02 -13.41
C ALA A 146 1.37 4.26 -14.91
N LYS A 147 0.08 4.42 -15.27
CA LYS A 147 -0.30 4.75 -16.65
C LYS A 147 0.16 6.15 -17.08
N LYS A 148 -0.06 7.18 -16.26
CA LYS A 148 0.28 8.59 -16.57
C LYS A 148 1.78 8.80 -16.78
N PHE A 149 2.59 8.12 -15.97
CA PHE A 149 4.05 8.25 -16.00
C PHE A 149 4.74 7.16 -16.82
N ASN A 150 3.96 6.34 -17.55
CA ASN A 150 4.48 5.27 -18.40
C ASN A 150 5.39 4.29 -17.63
N LEU A 151 4.99 3.94 -16.40
CA LEU A 151 5.69 2.97 -15.56
C LEU A 151 5.17 1.56 -15.90
N THR A 152 6.06 0.69 -16.35
CA THR A 152 5.72 -0.70 -16.65
C THR A 152 5.34 -1.44 -15.37
N THR A 153 4.13 -2.01 -15.35
CA THR A 153 3.67 -2.90 -14.29
C THR A 153 4.06 -4.34 -14.60
N ILE A 154 4.51 -5.06 -13.58
CA ILE A 154 4.90 -6.47 -13.63
C ILE A 154 4.09 -7.28 -12.63
N ASP A 155 4.01 -8.58 -12.88
CA ASP A 155 3.65 -9.55 -11.86
C ASP A 155 4.78 -9.57 -10.83
N PRO A 156 4.51 -9.24 -9.56
CA PRO A 156 5.52 -9.33 -8.53
C PRO A 156 5.81 -10.82 -8.31
N ASP A 157 6.93 -11.28 -8.84
CA ASP A 157 7.40 -12.67 -8.81
C ASP A 157 7.56 -13.20 -7.37
N PHE A 158 6.45 -13.61 -6.74
CA PHE A 158 6.47 -14.30 -5.46
C PHE A 158 6.21 -15.79 -5.67
N GLY A 159 7.07 -16.63 -5.09
CA GLY A 159 6.81 -18.03 -4.80
C GLY A 159 6.12 -18.82 -5.92
N GLU A 160 6.86 -19.21 -6.96
CA GLU A 160 6.34 -20.01 -8.07
C GLU A 160 5.81 -21.40 -7.64
N ALA A 161 6.18 -21.89 -6.44
CA ALA A 161 6.02 -23.27 -6.00
C ALA A 161 5.19 -23.43 -4.71
N GLY A 162 3.91 -23.08 -4.75
CA GLY A 162 2.92 -23.41 -3.71
C GLY A 162 2.95 -22.54 -2.44
N VAL A 163 1.91 -22.70 -1.62
CA VAL A 163 1.67 -21.98 -0.35
C VAL A 163 1.49 -22.98 0.79
N GLY A 164 2.10 -22.71 1.96
CA GLY A 164 1.89 -23.44 3.20
C GLY A 164 1.42 -22.54 4.34
N ILE A 165 0.54 -23.04 5.20
CA ILE A 165 0.14 -22.42 6.47
C ILE A 165 0.80 -23.19 7.60
N TRP A 166 1.69 -22.54 8.34
CA TRP A 166 2.45 -23.12 9.45
C TRP A 166 2.04 -22.50 10.79
N ASP A 167 1.80 -23.32 11.81
CA ASP A 167 1.32 -22.83 13.11
C ASP A 167 2.41 -22.61 14.16
N GLY A 168 3.68 -22.71 13.76
CA GLY A 168 4.82 -22.70 14.69
C GLY A 168 5.37 -24.10 14.98
N THR A 169 4.61 -25.15 14.65
CA THR A 169 4.99 -26.55 14.91
C THR A 169 4.78 -27.45 13.70
N GLN A 170 3.67 -27.32 12.99
CA GLN A 170 3.29 -28.17 11.86
C GLN A 170 2.63 -27.35 10.74
N PHE A 171 2.65 -27.90 9.52
CA PHE A 171 1.86 -27.35 8.44
C PHE A 171 0.41 -27.80 8.57
N LEU A 172 -0.51 -26.84 8.76
CA LEU A 172 -1.95 -27.08 8.82
C LEU A 172 -2.54 -27.31 7.43
N TYR A 173 -1.96 -26.65 6.44
CA TYR A 173 -2.39 -26.72 5.06
C TYR A 173 -1.24 -26.41 4.10
N THR A 174 -1.17 -27.11 2.97
CA THR A 174 -0.20 -26.86 1.90
C THR A 174 -0.84 -27.07 0.55
N THR A 175 -0.49 -26.24 -0.44
CA THR A 175 -0.81 -26.47 -1.85
C THR A 175 0.35 -27.12 -2.58
N SER A 176 0.06 -27.65 -3.76
CA SER A 176 1.05 -28.32 -4.59
C SER A 176 2.16 -27.37 -5.03
N THR A 177 3.41 -27.82 -4.91
CA THR A 177 4.61 -27.05 -5.26
C THR A 177 4.95 -27.11 -6.75
N LYS A 178 4.26 -27.97 -7.52
CA LYS A 178 4.33 -28.01 -8.98
C LYS A 178 2.97 -27.61 -9.54
N GLN A 179 2.96 -26.52 -10.31
CA GLN A 179 1.74 -26.06 -10.96
C GLN A 179 1.45 -26.91 -12.21
N SER A 180 0.32 -27.60 -12.20
CA SER A 180 -0.25 -28.33 -13.32
C SER A 180 -1.78 -28.25 -13.20
N TYR A 181 -2.50 -28.45 -14.30
CA TYR A 181 -3.97 -28.48 -14.27
C TYR A 181 -4.50 -29.50 -13.23
N PHE A 182 -3.85 -30.66 -13.16
CA PHE A 182 -4.23 -31.73 -12.24
C PHE A 182 -3.93 -31.37 -10.78
N SER A 183 -2.76 -30.80 -10.48
CA SER A 183 -2.41 -30.39 -9.11
C SER A 183 -3.26 -29.22 -8.61
N SER A 184 -3.56 -28.23 -9.46
CA SER A 184 -4.47 -27.14 -9.10
C SER A 184 -5.89 -27.63 -8.78
N TRP A 185 -6.38 -28.62 -9.52
CA TRP A 185 -7.66 -29.27 -9.22
C TRP A 185 -7.63 -30.05 -7.90
N LEU A 186 -6.54 -30.78 -7.61
CA LEU A 186 -6.35 -31.47 -6.33
C LEU A 186 -6.29 -30.49 -5.16
N ASP A 187 -5.57 -29.37 -5.31
CA ASP A 187 -5.47 -28.33 -4.30
C ASP A 187 -6.86 -27.73 -3.99
N THR A 188 -7.64 -27.44 -5.03
CA THR A 188 -9.03 -26.98 -4.91
C THR A 188 -9.89 -27.96 -4.11
N ILE A 189 -9.81 -29.26 -4.41
CA ILE A 189 -10.56 -30.29 -3.67
C ILE A 189 -10.10 -30.38 -2.22
N SER A 190 -8.79 -30.34 -1.97
CA SER A 190 -8.22 -30.38 -0.62
C SER A 190 -8.73 -29.20 0.22
N ALA A 191 -8.81 -28.01 -0.38
CA ALA A 191 -9.32 -26.81 0.25
C ALA A 191 -10.82 -26.89 0.51
N ILE A 192 -11.62 -27.36 -0.46
CA ILE A 192 -13.06 -27.62 -0.27
C ILE A 192 -13.27 -28.57 0.89
N ARG A 193 -12.50 -29.66 0.96
CA ARG A 193 -12.61 -30.66 2.03
C ARG A 193 -12.25 -30.07 3.40
N ARG A 194 -11.26 -29.20 3.48
CA ARG A 194 -10.79 -28.61 4.75
C ARG A 194 -11.66 -27.46 5.23
N TYR A 195 -12.02 -26.54 4.33
CA TYR A 195 -12.62 -25.25 4.66
C TYR A 195 -14.10 -25.13 4.30
N GLY A 196 -14.62 -26.09 3.52
CA GLY A 196 -15.93 -26.00 2.90
C GLY A 196 -15.96 -24.98 1.76
N PHE A 197 -16.97 -25.07 0.90
CA PHE A 197 -17.17 -24.12 -0.19
C PHE A 197 -17.71 -22.76 0.28
N SER A 198 -18.41 -22.73 1.42
CA SER A 198 -19.09 -21.53 1.92
C SER A 198 -18.13 -20.44 2.41
N SER A 199 -17.05 -20.80 3.10
CA SER A 199 -16.11 -19.82 3.70
C SER A 199 -15.38 -18.96 2.66
N PRO A 200 -14.77 -19.54 1.60
CA PRO A 200 -14.17 -18.75 0.52
C PRO A 200 -15.21 -17.88 -0.21
N TYR A 201 -16.38 -18.43 -0.54
CA TYR A 201 -17.45 -17.69 -1.22
C TYR A 201 -17.96 -16.50 -0.39
N ARG A 202 -18.20 -16.70 0.91
CA ARG A 202 -18.63 -15.64 1.83
C ARG A 202 -17.56 -14.55 1.96
N THR A 203 -16.28 -14.96 2.02
CA THR A 203 -15.14 -14.04 2.03
C THR A 203 -15.11 -13.19 0.77
N ASP A 204 -15.10 -13.80 -0.42
CA ASP A 204 -15.11 -13.09 -1.71
C ASP A 204 -16.30 -12.11 -1.83
N LYS A 205 -17.50 -12.56 -1.44
CA LYS A 205 -18.69 -11.69 -1.42
C LYS A 205 -18.50 -10.49 -0.48
N SER A 206 -17.96 -10.70 0.71
CA SER A 206 -17.71 -9.63 1.69
C SER A 206 -16.66 -8.63 1.20
N VAL A 207 -15.57 -9.10 0.59
CA VAL A 207 -14.51 -8.28 0.01
C VAL A 207 -15.04 -7.46 -1.16
N LYS A 208 -15.86 -8.03 -2.04
CA LYS A 208 -16.50 -7.29 -3.14
C LYS A 208 -17.39 -6.15 -2.65
N VAL A 209 -18.14 -6.35 -1.56
CA VAL A 209 -18.94 -5.29 -0.93
C VAL A 209 -18.03 -4.18 -0.40
N LEU A 210 -16.94 -4.54 0.29
CA LEU A 210 -15.94 -3.58 0.77
C LEU A 210 -15.31 -2.79 -0.39
N LEU A 211 -14.88 -3.46 -1.45
CA LEU A 211 -14.27 -2.82 -2.63
C LEU A 211 -15.25 -1.88 -3.34
N LYS A 212 -16.54 -2.23 -3.39
CA LYS A 212 -17.59 -1.35 -3.93
C LYS A 212 -17.75 -0.08 -3.09
N LYS A 213 -17.70 -0.19 -1.75
CA LYS A 213 -17.71 0.95 -0.84
C LYS A 213 -16.46 1.81 -1.01
N PHE A 214 -15.28 1.20 -1.07
CA PHE A 214 -14.00 1.86 -1.33
C PHE A 214 -13.99 2.60 -2.67
N ALA A 215 -14.64 2.06 -3.70
CA ALA A 215 -14.72 2.69 -5.02
C ALA A 215 -15.38 4.07 -5.01
N ASN A 216 -16.29 4.34 -4.06
CA ASN A 216 -16.95 5.64 -3.94
C ASN A 216 -15.95 6.78 -3.68
N LEU A 217 -14.79 6.47 -3.09
CA LEU A 217 -13.72 7.44 -2.87
C LEU A 217 -13.16 8.04 -4.16
N TYR A 218 -13.50 7.48 -5.33
CA TYR A 218 -13.13 7.99 -6.65
C TYR A 218 -14.36 8.32 -7.51
N ASN A 219 -15.55 8.37 -6.93
CA ASN A 219 -16.74 8.75 -7.67
C ASN A 219 -16.87 10.27 -7.70
N PRO A 220 -16.77 10.93 -8.87
CA PRO A 220 -16.80 12.39 -8.95
C PRO A 220 -18.09 12.98 -8.37
N LEU A 221 -19.25 12.36 -8.63
CA LEU A 221 -20.55 12.80 -8.09
C LEU A 221 -20.57 12.75 -6.56
N TRP A 222 -20.07 11.64 -6.01
CA TRP A 222 -20.04 11.42 -4.57
C TRP A 222 -19.06 12.41 -3.90
N LEU A 223 -17.90 12.63 -4.50
CA LEU A 223 -16.90 13.60 -4.00
C LEU A 223 -17.43 15.03 -4.06
N ALA A 224 -18.12 15.39 -5.14
CA ALA A 224 -18.72 16.71 -5.30
C ALA A 224 -19.86 16.97 -4.28
N GLU A 225 -20.65 15.94 -3.97
CA GLU A 225 -21.73 16.01 -2.98
C GLU A 225 -21.19 16.05 -1.54
N LYS A 226 -20.16 15.24 -1.22
CA LYS A 226 -19.66 15.11 0.14
C LYS A 226 -18.62 16.16 0.52
N GLY A 227 -17.89 16.70 -0.44
CA GLY A 227 -16.77 17.60 -0.17
C GLY A 227 -15.64 16.91 0.60
N ALA A 228 -14.62 17.69 0.97
CA ALA A 228 -13.47 17.15 1.69
C ALA A 228 -13.86 16.81 3.13
N PRO A 229 -13.45 15.64 3.67
CA PRO A 229 -13.76 15.27 5.04
C PRO A 229 -13.01 16.19 6.03
N SER A 230 -13.67 16.57 7.12
CA SER A 230 -13.08 17.36 8.21
C SER A 230 -12.48 16.49 9.33
N SER A 231 -12.73 15.18 9.31
CA SER A 231 -12.18 14.19 10.24
C SER A 231 -12.10 12.80 9.59
N ILE A 232 -11.30 11.90 10.16
CA ILE A 232 -11.19 10.52 9.65
C ILE A 232 -12.43 9.70 9.99
N GLU A 233 -13.07 9.99 11.13
CA GLU A 233 -14.35 9.42 11.53
C GLU A 233 -15.41 9.69 10.47
N ASP A 234 -15.56 10.96 10.09
CA ASP A 234 -16.50 11.39 9.06
C ASP A 234 -16.17 10.77 7.69
N PHE A 235 -14.89 10.77 7.29
CA PHE A 235 -14.43 10.08 6.09
C PHE A 235 -14.83 8.59 6.08
N ALA A 236 -14.54 7.87 7.16
CA ALA A 236 -14.76 6.43 7.24
C ALA A 236 -16.25 6.08 7.25
N GLU A 237 -17.07 6.84 7.99
CA GLU A 237 -18.52 6.68 8.02
C GLU A 237 -19.16 6.97 6.66
N ARG A 238 -18.78 8.07 5.99
CA ARG A 238 -19.30 8.41 4.65
C ARG A 238 -18.93 7.37 3.61
N ALA A 239 -17.75 6.76 3.71
CA ALA A 239 -17.34 5.64 2.86
C ALA A 239 -18.12 4.34 3.15
N GLY A 240 -18.84 4.26 4.27
CA GLY A 240 -19.50 3.04 4.75
C GLY A 240 -18.52 1.99 5.30
N LEU A 241 -17.31 2.43 5.67
CA LEU A 241 -16.19 1.64 6.17
C LEU A 241 -15.71 2.16 7.55
N GLY A 242 -16.65 2.72 8.33
CA GLY A 242 -16.44 3.29 9.65
C GLY A 242 -16.63 2.26 10.77
N LYS A 243 -17.33 2.66 11.84
CA LYS A 243 -17.43 1.93 13.11
C LYS A 243 -17.85 0.47 12.98
N GLU A 244 -18.76 0.16 12.04
CA GLU A 244 -19.19 -1.23 11.77
C GLU A 244 -17.99 -2.18 11.56
N TYR A 245 -16.91 -1.68 10.97
CA TYR A 245 -15.67 -2.40 10.76
C TYR A 245 -14.58 -2.05 11.79
N THR A 246 -14.41 -0.78 12.15
CA THR A 246 -13.23 -0.35 12.91
C THR A 246 -13.36 -0.58 14.40
N THR A 247 -14.58 -0.76 14.94
CA THR A 247 -14.80 -1.07 16.36
C THR A 247 -15.04 -2.55 16.64
N ARG A 248 -14.77 -3.42 15.67
CA ARG A 248 -14.93 -4.87 15.80
C ARG A 248 -13.63 -5.58 15.46
N TRP A 249 -13.26 -6.60 16.23
CA TRP A 249 -12.11 -7.44 15.92
C TRP A 249 -12.33 -8.24 14.63
N GLY A 250 -11.24 -8.53 13.92
CA GLY A 250 -11.23 -9.28 12.66
C GLY A 250 -11.84 -10.66 12.82
N GLU A 251 -11.43 -11.38 13.86
CA GLU A 251 -11.95 -12.71 14.22
C GLU A 251 -13.49 -12.67 14.42
N GLU A 252 -13.97 -11.73 15.24
CA GLU A 252 -15.40 -11.58 15.50
C GLU A 252 -16.17 -11.27 14.22
N TYR A 253 -15.65 -10.38 13.37
CA TYR A 253 -16.28 -10.05 12.09
C TYR A 253 -16.32 -11.24 11.14
N ALA A 254 -15.21 -11.95 10.99
CA ALA A 254 -15.09 -13.11 10.12
C ALA A 254 -16.08 -14.22 10.51
N LEU A 255 -16.17 -14.55 11.81
CA LEU A 255 -17.02 -15.62 12.31
C LEU A 255 -18.50 -15.23 12.42
N LYS A 256 -18.80 -14.02 12.93
CA LYS A 256 -20.18 -13.64 13.28
C LYS A 256 -20.89 -12.81 12.23
N VAL A 257 -20.16 -12.02 11.44
CA VAL A 257 -20.75 -11.13 10.42
C VAL A 257 -20.65 -11.75 9.04
N VAL A 258 -19.45 -12.20 8.65
CA VAL A 258 -19.25 -12.87 7.35
C VAL A 258 -19.71 -14.33 7.41
N GLY A 259 -19.56 -14.97 8.58
CA GLY A 259 -19.99 -16.35 8.79
C GLY A 259 -19.05 -17.36 8.16
N VAL A 260 -17.75 -17.12 8.15
CA VAL A 260 -16.77 -18.13 7.70
C VAL A 260 -16.54 -19.19 8.77
N GLY A 261 -16.08 -20.37 8.38
CA GLY A 261 -15.72 -21.42 9.35
C GLY A 261 -14.42 -21.10 10.08
N GLU A 262 -14.28 -21.60 11.31
CA GLU A 262 -13.12 -21.35 12.20
C GLU A 262 -11.78 -21.65 11.52
N LYS A 263 -11.63 -22.80 10.84
CA LYS A 263 -10.38 -23.13 10.14
C LYS A 263 -10.04 -22.15 9.01
N TRP A 264 -11.04 -21.59 8.33
CA TRP A 264 -10.78 -20.62 7.27
C TRP A 264 -10.33 -19.28 7.86
N GLU A 265 -10.97 -18.87 8.95
CA GLU A 265 -10.60 -17.69 9.72
C GLU A 265 -9.17 -17.81 10.26
N SER A 266 -8.88 -18.88 11.00
CA SER A 266 -7.65 -19.01 11.77
C SER A 266 -6.44 -19.41 10.92
N GLU A 267 -6.63 -19.95 9.72
CA GLU A 267 -5.52 -20.41 8.87
C GLU A 267 -5.32 -19.50 7.65
N ILE A 268 -6.38 -19.24 6.88
CA ILE A 268 -6.28 -18.48 5.62
C ILE A 268 -6.37 -16.98 5.88
N TRP A 269 -7.36 -16.55 6.66
CA TRP A 269 -7.57 -15.13 6.93
C TRP A 269 -6.45 -14.59 7.84
N GLU A 270 -6.15 -15.29 8.94
CA GLU A 270 -5.04 -14.91 9.82
C GLU A 270 -3.67 -14.98 9.13
N GLY A 271 -3.43 -15.99 8.30
CA GLY A 271 -2.21 -16.03 7.48
C GLY A 271 -2.07 -14.78 6.61
N SER A 272 -3.18 -14.27 6.10
CA SER A 272 -3.24 -13.05 5.29
C SER A 272 -3.04 -11.77 6.13
N THR A 273 -3.61 -11.68 7.33
CA THR A 273 -3.38 -10.51 8.21
C THR A 273 -1.97 -10.47 8.78
N ARG A 274 -1.35 -11.63 9.04
CA ARG A 274 0.02 -11.72 9.54
C ARG A 274 1.04 -11.33 8.47
N VAL A 275 0.86 -11.70 7.20
CA VAL A 275 1.77 -11.24 6.13
C VAL A 275 1.58 -9.76 5.77
N ASN A 276 0.35 -9.24 5.80
CA ASN A 276 0.08 -7.85 5.42
C ASN A 276 0.30 -6.85 6.57
N TYR A 277 -0.14 -7.20 7.77
CA TYR A 277 -0.18 -6.31 8.95
C TYR A 277 0.54 -6.87 10.19
N ALA A 278 1.24 -8.00 10.08
CA ALA A 278 1.95 -8.64 11.19
C ALA A 278 1.08 -8.78 12.46
N SER A 279 -0.23 -8.96 12.26
CA SER A 279 -1.25 -8.95 13.30
C SER A 279 -2.14 -10.16 13.17
N ASP A 280 -2.48 -10.73 14.31
CA ASP A 280 -3.44 -11.83 14.43
C ASP A 280 -4.87 -11.34 14.23
N MET A 281 -5.80 -12.22 13.87
CA MET A 281 -7.20 -11.87 13.65
C MET A 281 -7.89 -11.38 14.93
N SER A 282 -7.43 -11.86 16.09
CA SER A 282 -7.88 -11.40 17.41
C SER A 282 -7.34 -10.02 17.80
N ASP A 283 -6.41 -9.47 17.02
CA ASP A 283 -5.65 -8.26 17.37
C ASP A 283 -5.64 -7.16 16.29
N ILE A 284 -6.49 -7.32 15.28
CA ILE A 284 -6.71 -6.38 14.18
C ILE A 284 -8.20 -6.06 14.06
N HIS A 285 -8.56 -4.84 13.69
CA HIS A 285 -9.95 -4.48 13.43
C HIS A 285 -10.44 -5.08 12.10
N ALA A 286 -11.75 -5.24 11.94
CA ALA A 286 -12.36 -5.94 10.82
C ALA A 286 -12.03 -5.35 9.45
N LEU A 287 -11.87 -4.02 9.37
CA LEU A 287 -11.48 -3.38 8.11
C LEU A 287 -10.08 -3.82 7.64
N GLY A 288 -9.06 -3.78 8.51
CA GLY A 288 -7.70 -4.20 8.19
C GLY A 288 -7.63 -5.70 7.88
N ALA A 289 -8.38 -6.51 8.63
CA ALA A 289 -8.56 -7.92 8.32
C ALA A 289 -9.13 -8.11 6.90
N SER A 290 -10.22 -7.42 6.56
CA SER A 290 -10.90 -7.57 5.27
C SER A 290 -10.05 -7.07 4.10
N VAL A 291 -9.29 -5.99 4.28
CA VAL A 291 -8.34 -5.49 3.28
C VAL A 291 -7.24 -6.51 3.00
N SER A 292 -6.81 -7.29 4.00
CA SER A 292 -5.79 -8.35 3.82
C SER A 292 -6.25 -9.47 2.89
N MET A 293 -7.56 -9.61 2.66
CA MET A 293 -8.14 -10.57 1.71
C MET A 293 -8.36 -9.97 0.30
N ALA A 294 -8.10 -8.68 0.11
CA ALA A 294 -8.33 -7.94 -1.14
C ALA A 294 -7.08 -7.87 -2.02
N THR A 295 -6.33 -8.97 -2.15
CA THR A 295 -5.02 -9.01 -2.82
C THR A 295 -5.06 -9.54 -4.26
N GLY A 296 -6.25 -9.85 -4.80
CA GLY A 296 -6.39 -10.41 -6.15
C GLY A 296 -5.91 -9.44 -7.24
N GLY A 297 -5.15 -9.96 -8.21
CA GLY A 297 -4.61 -9.16 -9.31
C GLY A 297 -3.47 -8.23 -8.88
N ALA A 298 -2.67 -8.66 -7.90
CA ALA A 298 -1.51 -7.92 -7.42
C ALA A 298 -0.54 -7.60 -8.57
N MET A 299 -0.03 -6.38 -8.56
CA MET A 299 0.96 -5.87 -9.50
C MET A 299 2.00 -5.02 -8.76
N ALA A 300 3.15 -4.83 -9.39
CA ALA A 300 4.21 -3.94 -8.92
C ALA A 300 4.78 -3.14 -10.09
N VAL A 301 5.42 -2.01 -9.83
CA VAL A 301 6.17 -1.26 -10.85
C VAL A 301 7.54 -1.90 -11.05
N GLN A 302 7.91 -2.15 -12.31
CA GLN A 302 9.25 -2.61 -12.66
C GLN A 302 10.30 -1.62 -12.12
N GLY A 303 11.23 -2.13 -11.32
CA GLY A 303 12.28 -1.32 -10.69
C GLY A 303 11.90 -0.72 -9.32
N GLY A 304 10.62 -0.77 -8.94
CA GLY A 304 10.14 -0.40 -7.61
C GLY A 304 8.92 0.52 -7.63
N ASN A 305 7.99 0.29 -6.68
CA ASN A 305 6.76 1.05 -6.48
C ASN A 305 7.04 2.50 -6.06
N TRP A 306 8.19 2.77 -5.43
CA TRP A 306 8.62 4.11 -5.03
C TRP A 306 8.74 5.09 -6.21
N ARG A 307 8.97 4.56 -7.43
CA ARG A 307 9.01 5.33 -8.67
C ARG A 307 7.70 6.09 -8.93
N ILE A 308 6.56 5.59 -8.45
CA ILE A 308 5.28 6.31 -8.53
C ILE A 308 5.38 7.66 -7.81
N PHE A 309 5.92 7.65 -6.59
CA PHE A 309 6.03 8.84 -5.75
C PHE A 309 7.14 9.77 -6.22
N GLN A 310 8.23 9.21 -6.74
CA GLN A 310 9.25 9.99 -7.45
C GLN A 310 8.63 10.74 -8.63
N SER A 311 7.90 10.06 -9.51
CA SER A 311 7.26 10.69 -10.67
C SER A 311 6.20 11.73 -10.27
N MET A 312 5.42 11.49 -9.22
CA MET A 312 4.51 12.48 -8.65
C MET A 312 5.25 13.75 -8.19
N SER A 313 6.37 13.57 -7.49
CA SER A 313 7.21 14.68 -7.01
C SER A 313 7.81 15.48 -8.18
N GLU A 314 8.37 14.80 -9.17
CA GLU A 314 8.97 15.43 -10.36
C GLU A 314 7.93 16.19 -11.19
N ASP A 315 6.76 15.60 -11.42
CA ASP A 315 5.66 16.23 -12.16
C ASP A 315 5.10 17.48 -11.45
N SER A 316 5.11 17.49 -10.11
CA SER A 316 4.70 18.65 -9.32
C SER A 316 5.65 19.86 -9.44
N LYS A 317 6.87 19.64 -9.93
CA LYS A 317 7.96 20.63 -9.94
C LYS A 317 8.23 21.24 -8.56
N ALA A 318 8.05 20.45 -7.50
CA ALA A 318 8.40 20.85 -6.15
C ALA A 318 9.92 20.89 -5.96
N THR A 319 10.40 21.81 -5.13
CA THR A 319 11.78 21.83 -4.67
C THR A 319 11.92 20.75 -3.59
N VAL A 320 12.67 19.69 -3.87
CA VAL A 320 12.84 18.56 -2.93
C VAL A 320 14.21 18.64 -2.27
N HIS A 321 14.23 18.75 -0.95
CA HIS A 321 15.44 18.69 -0.12
C HIS A 321 15.53 17.32 0.55
N LEU A 322 16.34 16.43 -0.03
CA LEU A 322 16.68 15.13 0.55
C LEU A 322 17.75 15.30 1.65
N GLY A 323 17.90 14.31 2.53
CA GLY A 323 18.84 14.37 3.65
C GLY A 323 18.58 15.53 4.64
N THR A 324 17.37 16.11 4.60
CA THR A 324 17.00 17.34 5.30
C THR A 324 15.85 17.04 6.25
N GLN A 325 16.20 16.82 7.52
CA GLN A 325 15.25 16.49 8.57
C GLN A 325 14.66 17.77 9.16
N VAL A 326 13.34 17.87 9.17
CA VAL A 326 12.61 18.92 9.90
C VAL A 326 12.65 18.62 11.40
N VAL A 327 13.08 19.60 12.19
CA VAL A 327 13.20 19.53 13.65
C VAL A 327 12.20 20.44 14.37
N ASP A 328 11.70 21.48 13.72
CA ASP A 328 10.66 22.35 14.28
C ASP A 328 9.78 22.99 13.19
N ILE A 329 8.56 23.35 13.56
CA ILE A 329 7.64 24.17 12.77
C ILE A 329 7.16 25.31 13.67
N ILE A 330 7.52 26.54 13.31
CA ILE A 330 7.27 27.73 14.12
C ILE A 330 6.11 28.52 13.49
N PRO A 331 4.93 28.58 14.12
CA PRO A 331 3.84 29.43 13.66
C PRO A 331 4.15 30.91 13.95
N LEU A 332 3.83 31.75 12.97
CA LEU A 332 4.04 33.20 13.02
C LEU A 332 2.73 33.94 13.30
N GLN A 333 2.85 35.19 13.76
CA GLN A 333 1.70 36.02 14.12
C GLN A 333 0.77 36.33 12.94
N ASP A 334 1.28 36.29 11.71
CA ASP A 334 0.53 36.53 10.49
C ASP A 334 -0.14 35.27 9.91
N GLY A 335 -0.09 34.15 10.64
CA GLY A 335 -0.69 32.86 10.26
C GLY A 335 0.18 32.00 9.33
N ARG A 336 1.42 32.41 9.04
CA ARG A 336 2.40 31.61 8.30
C ARG A 336 3.26 30.74 9.21
N PHE A 337 4.14 29.95 8.61
CA PHE A 337 5.01 29.00 9.30
C PHE A 337 6.46 29.11 8.83
N ASP A 338 7.39 29.09 9.76
CA ASP A 338 8.80 28.82 9.46
C ASP A 338 9.09 27.33 9.74
N ILE A 339 9.92 26.72 8.89
CA ILE A 339 10.41 25.34 9.07
C ILE A 339 11.87 25.41 9.52
N VAL A 340 12.19 24.71 10.60
CA VAL A 340 13.57 24.53 11.07
C VAL A 340 14.04 23.13 10.71
N THR A 341 15.23 23.03 10.12
CA THR A 341 15.85 21.77 9.72
C THR A 341 17.16 21.52 10.47
N ASN A 342 17.64 20.28 10.44
CA ASN A 342 18.97 19.92 10.98
C ASN A 342 20.14 20.50 10.17
N THR A 343 19.90 20.88 8.91
CA THR A 343 20.86 21.53 8.03
C THR A 343 20.67 23.05 8.10
N THR A 344 21.48 23.71 8.93
CA THR A 344 21.43 25.18 9.16
C THR A 344 21.58 26.03 7.88
N ASP A 345 22.10 25.43 6.81
CA ASP A 345 22.51 26.13 5.59
C ASP A 345 21.42 26.20 4.50
N ILE A 346 20.28 25.49 4.64
CA ILE A 346 19.24 25.47 3.59
C ILE A 346 18.19 26.56 3.80
N VAL A 347 17.80 26.86 5.04
CA VAL A 347 16.68 27.79 5.33
C VAL A 347 17.15 29.22 5.59
N SER A 348 18.43 29.45 5.91
CA SER A 348 19.01 30.79 5.97
C SER A 348 19.12 31.46 4.58
N ALA A 349 18.96 30.70 3.48
CA ALA A 349 19.03 31.19 2.10
C ALA A 349 17.66 31.46 1.42
N SER A 350 16.53 30.91 1.92
CA SER A 350 15.18 31.23 1.42
C SER A 350 14.34 31.87 2.52
N SER A 351 14.37 33.20 2.64
CA SER A 351 13.79 33.99 3.74
C SER A 351 12.25 34.09 3.77
N GLU A 352 11.51 33.12 3.24
CA GLU A 352 10.05 33.22 3.11
C GLU A 352 9.30 32.12 3.86
N SER A 353 8.44 32.52 4.80
CA SER A 353 7.55 31.63 5.54
C SER A 353 6.47 31.00 4.65
N PHE A 354 5.97 29.84 5.05
CA PHE A 354 4.95 29.07 4.33
C PHE A 354 3.52 29.44 4.75
N ASP A 355 2.59 29.48 3.80
CA ASP A 355 1.16 29.69 4.06
C ASP A 355 0.46 28.44 4.58
N GLN A 356 1.00 27.26 4.26
CA GLN A 356 0.42 25.97 4.61
C GLN A 356 1.52 24.93 4.77
N ILE A 357 1.39 24.10 5.80
CA ILE A 357 2.22 22.92 6.00
C ILE A 357 1.40 21.65 5.80
N PHE A 358 1.99 20.68 5.11
CA PHE A 358 1.51 19.30 5.02
C PHE A 358 2.51 18.39 5.73
N PHE A 359 2.10 17.78 6.84
CA PHE A 359 2.94 16.94 7.68
C PHE A 359 2.62 15.46 7.45
N ALA A 360 3.53 14.73 6.80
CA ALA A 360 3.33 13.34 6.40
C ALA A 360 4.01 12.31 7.32
N ALA A 361 4.86 12.73 8.24
CA ALA A 361 5.54 11.82 9.17
C ALA A 361 4.64 11.45 10.36
N PRO A 362 4.80 10.28 10.99
CA PRO A 362 4.08 9.96 12.22
C PRO A 362 4.45 10.92 13.36
N TRP A 363 3.48 11.62 13.93
CA TRP A 363 3.73 12.69 14.92
C TRP A 363 4.63 12.25 16.06
N HIS A 364 4.29 11.15 16.76
CA HIS A 364 4.97 10.75 18.00
C HIS A 364 6.37 10.19 17.81
N SER A 365 6.66 9.51 16.70
CA SER A 365 8.00 8.97 16.40
C SER A 365 8.86 9.91 15.56
N SER A 366 8.28 10.98 15.01
CA SER A 366 9.04 12.00 14.31
C SER A 366 9.91 12.83 15.28
N PRO A 367 11.07 13.33 14.83
CA PRO A 367 11.99 14.10 15.66
C PRO A 367 11.57 15.58 15.83
N ILE A 368 10.43 15.99 15.27
CA ILE A 368 9.94 17.35 15.39
C ILE A 368 9.65 17.73 16.85
N ASN A 369 9.97 18.97 17.22
CA ASN A 369 9.63 19.54 18.52
C ASN A 369 8.13 19.37 18.82
N LYS A 370 7.83 18.78 19.97
CA LYS A 370 6.45 18.50 20.41
C LYS A 370 5.79 19.69 21.07
N ASP A 371 6.53 20.77 21.37
CA ASP A 371 5.97 21.99 21.96
C ASP A 371 4.88 22.60 21.08
N LEU A 372 4.96 22.43 19.75
CA LEU A 372 3.93 22.86 18.82
C LEU A 372 2.53 22.28 19.14
N GLN A 373 2.47 21.09 19.78
CA GLN A 373 1.21 20.47 20.18
C GLN A 373 0.41 21.34 21.17
N SER A 374 1.04 22.25 21.91
CA SER A 374 0.33 23.17 22.80
C SER A 374 -0.57 24.16 22.06
N GLN A 375 -0.39 24.30 20.74
CA GLN A 375 -1.19 25.17 19.87
C GLN A 375 -2.27 24.40 19.10
N PHE A 376 -2.35 23.08 19.25
CA PHE A 376 -3.36 22.29 18.56
C PHE A 376 -4.73 22.47 19.21
N HIS A 377 -5.77 22.52 18.39
CA HIS A 377 -7.16 22.50 18.87
C HIS A 377 -7.50 21.14 19.50
N GLU A 378 -6.91 20.07 18.97
CA GLU A 378 -7.05 18.70 19.45
C GLU A 378 -5.69 17.97 19.42
N PRO A 379 -5.35 17.19 20.45
CA PRO A 379 -4.07 16.48 20.49
C PRO A 379 -4.04 15.34 19.47
N ILE A 380 -2.87 15.10 18.88
CA ILE A 380 -2.65 13.91 18.06
C ILE A 380 -2.47 12.71 19.01
N PRO A 381 -3.32 11.66 18.96
CA PRO A 381 -3.20 10.50 19.85
C PRO A 381 -1.93 9.70 19.58
N THR A 382 -1.36 9.09 20.61
CA THR A 382 -0.21 8.20 20.47
C THR A 382 -0.60 6.92 19.76
N GLN A 383 0.09 6.63 18.65
CA GLN A 383 -0.14 5.43 17.87
C GLN A 383 1.01 4.46 18.03
N LYS A 384 0.71 3.21 18.40
CA LYS A 384 1.70 2.14 18.40
C LYS A 384 1.89 1.65 16.97
N TYR A 385 3.13 1.57 16.52
CA TYR A 385 3.50 0.98 15.24
C TYR A 385 3.92 -0.48 15.42
N VAL A 386 3.83 -1.25 14.33
CA VAL A 386 4.47 -2.55 14.22
C VAL A 386 5.95 -2.31 13.93
N HIS A 387 6.79 -2.70 14.89
CA HIS A 387 8.23 -2.81 14.66
C HIS A 387 8.51 -4.14 13.95
N LEU A 388 8.80 -4.04 12.65
CA LEU A 388 8.94 -5.18 11.75
C LEU A 388 10.41 -5.37 11.35
N HIS A 389 10.90 -6.59 11.51
CA HIS A 389 12.18 -7.01 10.94
C HIS A 389 11.94 -7.64 9.57
N VAL A 390 12.45 -6.99 8.53
CA VAL A 390 12.52 -7.50 7.16
C VAL A 390 13.92 -8.07 6.94
N THR A 391 14.01 -9.39 6.80
CA THR A 391 15.27 -10.06 6.48
C THR A 391 15.20 -10.55 5.04
N LEU A 392 16.14 -10.09 4.21
CA LEU A 392 16.37 -10.59 2.87
C LEU A 392 17.62 -11.46 2.90
N ILE A 393 17.54 -12.66 2.32
CA ILE A 393 18.68 -13.57 2.23
C ILE A 393 18.86 -14.07 0.80
N GLY A 394 20.12 -14.30 0.43
CA GLY A 394 20.50 -15.04 -0.77
C GLY A 394 20.75 -16.51 -0.43
N THR A 395 20.37 -17.43 -1.31
CA THR A 395 20.61 -18.87 -1.14
C THR A 395 20.65 -19.60 -2.48
N THR A 396 21.34 -20.73 -2.56
CA THR A 396 21.28 -21.61 -3.74
C THR A 396 20.13 -22.63 -3.66
N ARG A 397 19.42 -22.69 -2.53
CA ARG A 397 18.29 -23.60 -2.31
C ARG A 397 16.99 -23.03 -2.88
N ARG A 398 16.26 -23.90 -3.58
CA ARG A 398 14.96 -23.57 -4.18
C ARG A 398 13.80 -23.53 -3.20
N HIS A 399 13.99 -24.08 -2.00
CA HIS A 399 13.00 -24.13 -0.93
C HIS A 399 13.72 -24.25 0.42
N ALA A 400 12.99 -23.99 1.50
CA ALA A 400 13.49 -24.18 2.85
C ALA A 400 13.89 -25.65 3.11
N SER A 401 14.77 -25.86 4.09
CA SER A 401 15.07 -27.19 4.65
C SER A 401 13.78 -27.77 5.26
N PRO A 402 13.38 -28.99 4.88
CA PRO A 402 12.26 -29.68 5.52
C PRO A 402 12.51 -29.96 7.00
N GLU A 403 13.75 -30.22 7.38
CA GLU A 403 14.16 -30.57 8.74
C GLU A 403 13.93 -29.40 9.71
N PHE A 404 14.07 -28.15 9.27
CA PHE A 404 13.70 -26.97 10.05
C PHE A 404 12.24 -27.02 10.53
N PHE A 405 11.36 -27.64 9.74
CA PHE A 405 9.94 -27.82 10.07
C PHE A 405 9.64 -29.18 10.72
N GLY A 406 10.67 -29.93 11.12
CA GLY A 406 10.51 -31.28 11.68
C GLY A 406 10.02 -32.31 10.67
N LEU A 407 10.19 -32.05 9.37
CA LEU A 407 9.74 -32.94 8.30
C LEU A 407 10.89 -33.79 7.73
N PRO A 408 10.60 -34.95 7.11
CA PRO A 408 11.60 -35.75 6.42
C PRO A 408 12.30 -34.97 5.31
N SER A 409 13.59 -35.20 5.13
CA SER A 409 14.45 -34.56 4.11
C SER A 409 13.95 -34.67 2.67
N THR A 410 13.06 -35.62 2.40
CA THR A 410 12.44 -35.87 1.10
C THR A 410 11.19 -35.04 0.83
N THR A 411 10.72 -34.28 1.82
CA THR A 411 9.50 -33.46 1.70
C THR A 411 9.79 -32.17 0.95
N THR A 412 8.93 -31.80 0.01
CA THR A 412 9.06 -30.51 -0.70
C THR A 412 8.33 -29.42 0.09
N ILE A 413 9.03 -28.36 0.45
CA ILE A 413 8.44 -27.22 1.16
C ILE A 413 7.89 -26.19 0.18
N PRO A 414 6.69 -25.62 0.42
CA PRO A 414 6.17 -24.52 -0.37
C PRO A 414 7.08 -23.29 -0.37
N SER A 415 7.15 -22.61 -1.51
CA SER A 415 7.93 -21.38 -1.67
C SER A 415 7.38 -20.18 -0.91
N THR A 416 6.10 -20.20 -0.55
CA THR A 416 5.46 -19.22 0.33
C THR A 416 4.97 -19.90 1.58
N ILE A 417 5.43 -19.46 2.74
CA ILE A 417 5.03 -19.97 4.05
C ILE A 417 4.39 -18.81 4.80
N LEU A 418 3.08 -18.90 5.02
CA LEU A 418 2.35 -18.02 5.91
C LEU A 418 2.23 -18.67 7.28
N THR A 419 2.01 -17.87 8.31
CA THR A 419 1.87 -18.39 9.67
C THR A 419 0.53 -18.06 10.30
N THR A 420 0.14 -18.85 11.28
CA THR A 420 -0.99 -18.56 12.17
C THR A 420 -0.52 -18.60 13.62
N GLY A 421 -0.99 -17.65 14.43
CA GLY A 421 -0.80 -17.66 15.88
C GLY A 421 -1.88 -18.43 16.63
N HIS A 422 -2.93 -18.90 15.94
CA HIS A 422 -4.11 -19.50 16.57
C HIS A 422 -3.79 -20.69 17.48
N THR A 423 -2.97 -21.65 17.02
CA THR A 423 -2.54 -22.79 17.84
C THR A 423 -1.79 -22.31 19.08
N SER A 424 -0.83 -21.40 18.92
CA SER A 424 -0.05 -20.82 20.01
C SER A 424 -0.93 -20.11 21.06
N ARG A 425 -1.94 -19.36 20.62
CA ARG A 425 -2.87 -18.68 21.53
C ARG A 425 -3.74 -19.65 22.31
N ASN A 426 -4.24 -20.70 21.67
CA ASN A 426 -5.11 -21.68 22.32
C ASN A 426 -4.36 -22.62 23.27
N ASP A 427 -3.16 -23.04 22.88
CA ASP A 427 -2.33 -23.98 23.65
C ASP A 427 -1.39 -23.26 24.63
N ASN A 428 -1.40 -21.93 24.63
CA ASN A 428 -0.53 -21.06 25.43
C ASN A 428 0.96 -21.38 25.24
N THR A 429 1.35 -21.65 23.99
CA THR A 429 2.73 -21.93 23.55
C THR A 429 3.34 -20.71 22.85
N PRO A 430 4.67 -20.64 22.64
CA PRO A 430 5.29 -19.53 21.93
C PRO A 430 4.73 -19.36 20.50
N PRO A 431 4.54 -18.11 20.03
CA PRO A 431 4.06 -17.87 18.66
C PRO A 431 5.10 -18.26 17.61
N PRO A 432 4.69 -18.44 16.33
CA PRO A 432 5.63 -18.68 15.24
C PRO A 432 6.76 -17.63 15.19
N LEU A 433 7.97 -18.10 14.88
CA LEU A 433 9.19 -17.26 14.86
C LEU A 433 9.15 -16.13 13.83
N PHE A 434 8.31 -16.26 12.81
CA PHE A 434 8.15 -15.31 11.72
C PHE A 434 6.67 -15.16 11.35
N GLN A 435 6.33 -14.07 10.67
CA GLN A 435 5.01 -13.82 10.11
C GLN A 435 4.83 -14.50 8.76
N SER A 436 5.87 -14.43 7.91
CA SER A 436 5.90 -15.11 6.61
C SER A 436 7.32 -15.31 6.10
N ILE A 437 7.48 -16.31 5.23
CA ILE A 437 8.69 -16.53 4.42
C ILE A 437 8.25 -16.65 2.95
N THR A 438 8.99 -16.03 2.04
CA THR A 438 8.69 -16.10 0.61
C THR A 438 9.96 -16.15 -0.23
N TRP A 439 10.07 -17.14 -1.10
CA TRP A 439 11.09 -17.19 -2.16
C TRP A 439 10.65 -16.28 -3.31
N HIS A 440 11.48 -15.31 -3.66
CA HIS A 440 11.23 -14.28 -4.67
C HIS A 440 12.02 -14.56 -5.96
N GLY A 441 12.12 -15.81 -6.39
CA GLY A 441 12.86 -16.16 -7.60
C GLY A 441 14.36 -15.84 -7.52
N GLU A 442 15.02 -15.86 -8.67
CA GLU A 442 16.48 -15.66 -8.77
C GLU A 442 16.89 -14.19 -8.65
N THR A 443 18.08 -13.93 -8.09
CA THR A 443 18.66 -12.57 -7.96
C THR A 443 18.88 -11.93 -9.32
N ALA A 444 19.23 -12.73 -10.31
CA ALA A 444 19.15 -12.42 -11.74
C ALA A 444 18.79 -13.69 -12.54
N PRO A 445 18.18 -13.56 -13.73
CA PRO A 445 17.87 -14.72 -14.57
C PRO A 445 19.10 -15.58 -14.86
N GLY A 446 19.08 -16.85 -14.44
CA GLY A 446 20.16 -17.81 -14.65
C GLY A 446 21.30 -17.71 -13.63
N SER A 447 21.14 -16.92 -12.57
CA SER A 447 22.14 -16.79 -11.50
C SER A 447 22.24 -18.05 -10.62
N GLY A 448 21.15 -18.82 -10.52
CA GLY A 448 21.07 -19.96 -9.59
C GLY A 448 21.07 -19.57 -8.11
N GLU A 449 21.02 -18.27 -7.79
CA GLU A 449 20.89 -17.74 -6.44
C GLU A 449 19.50 -17.13 -6.29
N TYR A 450 18.78 -17.50 -5.24
CA TYR A 450 17.41 -17.07 -4.97
C TYR A 450 17.38 -16.05 -3.84
N VAL A 451 16.48 -15.07 -3.96
CA VAL A 451 16.15 -14.16 -2.85
C VAL A 451 15.05 -14.76 -2.01
N VAL A 452 15.22 -14.78 -0.70
CA VAL A 452 14.16 -15.12 0.25
C VAL A 452 13.89 -13.91 1.14
N LYS A 453 12.61 -13.60 1.33
CA LYS A 453 12.14 -12.52 2.19
C LYS A 453 11.42 -13.10 3.39
N ILE A 454 11.81 -12.62 4.57
CA ILE A 454 11.25 -13.05 5.85
C ILE A 454 10.74 -11.81 6.58
N PHE A 455 9.47 -11.87 6.99
CA PHE A 455 8.89 -10.91 7.93
C PHE A 455 8.83 -11.52 9.31
N SER A 456 9.32 -10.82 10.31
CA SER A 456 9.36 -11.29 11.70
C SER A 456 9.20 -10.11 12.67
N LEU A 457 8.68 -10.40 13.87
CA LEU A 457 8.55 -9.39 14.94
C LEU A 457 9.80 -9.29 15.82
N THR A 458 10.79 -10.15 15.58
CA THR A 458 12.06 -10.17 16.32
C THR A 458 13.21 -10.44 15.37
N TYR A 459 14.42 -10.07 15.79
CA TYR A 459 15.63 -10.34 15.03
C TYR A 459 15.90 -11.85 14.89
N LEU A 460 16.06 -12.32 13.64
CA LEU A 460 16.45 -13.70 13.33
C LEU A 460 17.97 -13.83 13.23
N LYS A 461 18.53 -14.67 14.11
CA LYS A 461 19.97 -14.99 14.18
C LYS A 461 20.42 -15.80 12.96
N GLU A 462 21.69 -15.67 12.61
CA GLU A 462 22.34 -16.42 11.53
C GLU A 462 22.10 -17.92 11.66
N SER A 463 22.21 -18.49 12.86
CA SER A 463 21.97 -19.91 13.09
C SER A 463 20.58 -20.37 12.66
N ILE A 464 19.55 -19.55 12.89
CA ILE A 464 18.16 -19.83 12.49
C ILE A 464 18.04 -19.74 10.97
N LEU A 465 18.69 -18.76 10.34
CA LEU A 465 18.69 -18.61 8.88
C LEU A 465 19.38 -19.81 8.22
N SER A 466 20.52 -20.25 8.76
CA SER A 466 21.27 -21.39 8.24
C SER A 466 20.52 -22.71 8.42
N GLU A 467 19.81 -22.89 9.55
CA GLU A 467 18.93 -24.04 9.77
C GLU A 467 17.72 -24.02 8.81
N LEU A 468 17.09 -22.85 8.62
CA LEU A 468 15.97 -22.67 7.69
C LEU A 468 16.35 -23.03 6.25
N LEU A 469 17.57 -22.68 5.82
CA LEU A 469 18.06 -22.97 4.48
C LEU A 469 18.67 -24.37 4.35
N GLY A 470 19.20 -24.95 5.44
CA GLY A 470 20.08 -26.12 5.38
C GLY A 470 21.45 -25.81 4.76
N GLU A 471 21.84 -24.53 4.72
CA GLU A 471 23.14 -24.00 4.29
C GLU A 471 23.33 -22.58 4.82
N GLU A 472 24.57 -22.08 4.81
CA GLU A 472 24.83 -20.67 5.11
C GLU A 472 24.26 -19.76 4.01
N PRO A 473 23.58 -18.65 4.35
CA PRO A 473 23.13 -17.68 3.37
C PRO A 473 24.30 -17.11 2.56
N THR A 474 24.11 -16.94 1.25
CA THR A 474 25.10 -16.28 0.38
C THR A 474 25.10 -14.76 0.57
N TRP A 475 23.99 -14.21 1.05
CA TRP A 475 23.78 -12.79 1.32
C TRP A 475 22.77 -12.65 2.45
N VAL A 476 22.92 -11.62 3.29
CA VAL A 476 21.93 -11.25 4.30
C VAL A 476 21.83 -9.73 4.36
N LEU A 477 20.63 -9.20 4.20
CA LEU A 477 20.28 -7.83 4.49
C LEU A 477 19.15 -7.79 5.51
N ARG A 478 19.29 -6.93 6.51
CA ARG A 478 18.28 -6.73 7.54
C ARG A 478 17.85 -5.27 7.55
N LYS A 479 16.54 -5.05 7.52
CA LYS A 479 15.93 -3.73 7.64
C LYS A 479 14.86 -3.76 8.72
N GLU A 480 14.90 -2.78 9.59
CA GLU A 480 13.85 -2.53 10.58
C GLU A 480 12.96 -1.39 10.11
N TRP A 481 11.66 -1.55 10.37
CA TRP A 481 10.65 -0.54 10.10
C TRP A 481 9.71 -0.40 11.28
N ASP A 482 9.34 0.83 11.60
CA ASP A 482 8.00 1.09 12.12
C ASP A 482 7.05 1.13 10.91
N SER A 483 6.56 -0.05 10.51
CA SER A 483 5.97 -0.27 9.19
C SER A 483 4.60 0.40 9.01
N TYR A 484 3.73 0.24 9.99
CA TYR A 484 2.38 0.81 10.01
C TYR A 484 1.83 0.78 11.44
N PRO A 485 0.81 1.60 11.75
CA PRO A 485 0.05 1.49 12.98
C PRO A 485 -0.44 0.08 13.24
N LYS A 486 -0.42 -0.35 14.51
CA LYS A 486 -1.22 -1.49 14.95
C LYS A 486 -2.69 -1.13 14.75
N LEU A 487 -3.32 -1.80 13.79
CA LEU A 487 -4.72 -1.61 13.39
C LEU A 487 -5.69 -2.23 14.42
N LYS A 488 -5.58 -1.79 15.68
CA LYS A 488 -6.48 -2.20 16.78
C LYS A 488 -7.87 -1.62 16.58
N VAL A 489 -8.87 -2.19 17.26
CA VAL A 489 -10.20 -1.57 17.27
C VAL A 489 -10.12 -0.12 17.72
N THR A 490 -10.74 0.77 16.94
CA THR A 490 -10.76 2.20 17.21
C THR A 490 -12.05 2.83 16.72
N ALA A 491 -12.48 3.86 17.46
CA ALA A 491 -13.57 4.75 17.10
C ALA A 491 -13.11 6.20 16.93
N THR A 492 -11.83 6.48 17.19
CA THR A 492 -11.26 7.83 17.20
C THR A 492 -9.92 7.86 16.45
N TYR A 493 -9.64 8.98 15.81
CA TYR A 493 -8.44 9.19 15.00
C TYR A 493 -7.76 10.51 15.36
N ALA A 494 -6.61 10.76 14.74
CA ALA A 494 -5.96 12.05 14.86
C ALA A 494 -6.75 13.11 14.06
N PRO A 495 -6.74 14.39 14.51
CA PRO A 495 -7.27 15.47 13.69
C PRO A 495 -6.52 15.57 12.36
N VAL A 496 -7.26 15.76 11.26
CA VAL A 496 -6.68 15.93 9.92
C VAL A 496 -6.03 17.31 9.74
N GLU A 497 -6.45 18.27 10.55
CA GLU A 497 -5.86 19.61 10.67
C GLU A 497 -5.74 19.97 12.17
N PRO A 498 -4.66 19.56 12.85
CA PRO A 498 -4.50 19.77 14.30
C PRO A 498 -4.51 21.26 14.70
N MET A 499 -4.05 22.13 13.80
CA MET A 499 -4.16 23.59 13.90
C MET A 499 -4.35 24.18 12.51
N ARG A 500 -4.95 25.37 12.42
CA ARG A 500 -5.18 26.04 11.13
C ARG A 500 -3.86 26.20 10.38
N GLY A 501 -3.81 25.76 9.12
CA GLY A 501 -2.61 25.86 8.30
C GLY A 501 -1.63 24.69 8.43
N LEU A 502 -1.96 23.65 9.20
CA LEU A 502 -1.18 22.42 9.32
C LEU A 502 -2.05 21.18 9.01
N GLN A 503 -1.91 20.59 7.82
CA GLN A 503 -2.60 19.34 7.46
C GLN A 503 -1.78 18.13 7.91
N TYR A 504 -2.38 17.20 8.65
CA TYR A 504 -1.73 15.97 9.12
C TYR A 504 -2.12 14.76 8.27
N LEU A 505 -1.20 14.31 7.41
CA LEU A 505 -1.52 13.29 6.39
C LEU A 505 -1.49 11.86 6.94
N ALA A 506 -0.68 11.60 7.97
CA ALA A 506 -0.60 10.28 8.61
C ALA A 506 -1.81 9.98 9.51
N ALA A 507 -2.76 10.91 9.65
CA ALA A 507 -4.00 10.72 10.42
C ALA A 507 -4.84 9.52 9.92
N LEU A 508 -4.76 9.20 8.62
CA LEU A 508 -5.52 8.10 8.00
C LEU A 508 -4.87 6.72 8.21
N GLU A 509 -3.61 6.64 8.63
CA GLU A 509 -2.92 5.34 8.76
C GLU A 509 -3.59 4.33 9.72
N PRO A 510 -4.16 4.74 10.88
CA PRO A 510 -4.87 3.82 11.77
C PRO A 510 -6.19 3.31 11.21
N TRP A 511 -6.75 3.93 10.15
CA TRP A 511 -7.94 3.40 9.47
C TRP A 511 -7.54 2.22 8.59
N VAL A 512 -6.61 2.45 7.66
CA VAL A 512 -5.92 1.45 6.85
C VAL A 512 -4.63 2.10 6.32
N SER A 513 -3.47 1.49 6.55
CA SER A 513 -2.18 2.01 6.08
C SER A 513 -1.72 1.30 4.80
N THR A 514 -1.92 1.94 3.66
CA THR A 514 -1.44 1.49 2.34
C THR A 514 -0.91 2.64 1.51
N MET A 515 -0.10 2.35 0.49
CA MET A 515 0.32 3.36 -0.49
C MET A 515 -0.88 4.16 -1.04
N GLU A 516 -1.96 3.48 -1.41
CA GLU A 516 -3.17 4.12 -1.96
C GLU A 516 -3.86 5.04 -0.96
N THR A 517 -4.15 4.56 0.25
CA THR A 517 -4.84 5.37 1.26
C THR A 517 -4.03 6.61 1.64
N GLN A 518 -2.69 6.52 1.64
CA GLN A 518 -1.86 7.70 1.85
C GLN A 518 -1.97 8.73 0.71
N THR A 519 -2.16 8.30 -0.54
CA THR A 519 -2.48 9.24 -1.63
C THR A 519 -3.89 9.83 -1.51
N ILE A 520 -4.88 9.09 -0.98
CA ILE A 520 -6.22 9.62 -0.69
C ILE A 520 -6.16 10.67 0.42
N SER A 521 -5.44 10.39 1.52
CA SER A 521 -5.22 11.34 2.61
C SER A 521 -4.62 12.66 2.10
N ALA A 522 -3.64 12.55 1.20
CA ALA A 522 -3.05 13.70 0.55
C ALA A 522 -4.05 14.49 -0.30
N ARG A 523 -4.81 13.81 -1.18
CA ARG A 523 -5.84 14.46 -2.01
C ARG A 523 -6.85 15.20 -1.16
N ASP A 524 -7.37 14.56 -0.13
CA ASP A 524 -8.41 15.13 0.74
C ASP A 524 -7.87 16.32 1.55
N ALA A 525 -6.60 16.28 1.96
CA ALA A 525 -5.93 17.44 2.58
C ALA A 525 -5.74 18.60 1.61
N VAL A 526 -5.34 18.32 0.37
CA VAL A 526 -5.25 19.35 -0.68
C VAL A 526 -6.63 19.94 -0.94
N ALA A 527 -7.68 19.12 -1.00
CA ALA A 527 -9.06 19.55 -1.20
C ALA A 527 -9.50 20.57 -0.16
N ARG A 528 -9.28 20.29 1.14
CA ARG A 528 -9.59 21.26 2.22
C ARG A 528 -8.89 22.60 2.00
N VAL A 529 -7.61 22.56 1.64
CA VAL A 529 -6.78 23.77 1.46
C VAL A 529 -7.21 24.58 0.23
N VAL A 530 -7.44 23.93 -0.91
CA VAL A 530 -7.78 24.63 -2.16
C VAL A 530 -9.25 25.07 -2.21
N GLU A 531 -10.12 24.43 -1.43
CA GLU A 531 -11.47 24.91 -1.17
C GLU A 531 -11.43 26.21 -0.35
N ASP A 532 -10.67 26.27 0.76
CA ASP A 532 -10.50 27.50 1.57
C ASP A 532 -9.85 28.63 0.75
N TRP A 533 -8.79 28.33 0.01
CA TRP A 533 -8.04 29.35 -0.73
C TRP A 533 -8.74 29.83 -1.99
N TRP A 534 -9.40 28.93 -2.73
CA TRP A 534 -9.82 29.21 -4.10
C TRP A 534 -11.27 28.85 -4.40
N GLY A 535 -12.00 28.24 -3.46
CA GLY A 535 -13.34 27.69 -3.71
C GLY A 535 -13.32 26.50 -4.69
N LEU A 536 -12.16 25.85 -4.88
CA LEU A 536 -12.03 24.70 -5.78
C LEU A 536 -12.43 23.42 -5.04
N GLY A 537 -13.55 22.82 -5.43
CA GLY A 537 -14.04 21.56 -4.87
C GLY A 537 -13.48 20.30 -5.54
N MET A 538 -13.81 19.14 -4.96
CA MET A 538 -13.49 17.81 -5.49
C MET A 538 -14.54 17.33 -6.50
N GLY A 539 -14.21 16.29 -7.27
CA GLY A 539 -15.10 15.68 -8.25
C GLY A 539 -15.18 16.43 -9.59
N GLU A 540 -14.30 17.40 -9.81
CA GLU A 540 -14.26 18.14 -11.08
C GLU A 540 -13.54 17.34 -12.18
N CYS A 541 -14.30 16.91 -13.19
CA CYS A 541 -13.78 16.15 -14.34
C CYS A 541 -13.19 16.98 -15.46
N ARG A 542 -13.21 18.31 -15.35
CA ARG A 542 -12.62 19.17 -16.37
C ARG A 542 -11.11 18.90 -16.48
N GLY A 543 -10.65 18.49 -17.66
CA GLY A 543 -9.27 18.06 -17.90
C GLY A 543 -9.07 16.53 -17.95
N GLY A 544 -10.11 15.73 -17.67
CA GLY A 544 -10.06 14.27 -17.78
C GLY A 544 -8.94 13.64 -16.94
N VAL A 545 -7.95 13.02 -17.59
CA VAL A 545 -6.78 12.43 -16.92
C VAL A 545 -5.90 13.46 -16.19
N ASP A 546 -6.01 14.73 -16.58
CA ASP A 546 -5.32 15.85 -15.95
C ASP A 546 -6.22 16.63 -14.96
N SER A 547 -7.38 16.06 -14.59
CA SER A 547 -8.19 16.55 -13.46
C SER A 547 -7.33 16.66 -12.20
N TRP A 548 -7.59 17.68 -11.38
CA TRP A 548 -6.66 18.04 -10.32
C TRP A 548 -6.63 17.04 -9.18
N ASP A 549 -7.74 16.34 -8.92
CA ASP A 549 -7.92 15.42 -7.79
C ASP A 549 -7.97 13.95 -8.22
N TRP A 550 -7.82 13.67 -9.52
CA TRP A 550 -7.91 12.34 -10.11
C TRP A 550 -9.18 11.56 -9.77
N SER A 551 -10.27 12.25 -9.46
CA SER A 551 -11.59 11.64 -9.30
C SER A 551 -12.07 11.00 -10.61
N CYS A 552 -11.71 11.56 -11.77
CA CYS A 552 -12.27 11.13 -13.05
C CYS A 552 -11.37 10.12 -13.77
N ASP A 553 -12.00 9.12 -14.39
CA ASP A 553 -11.29 8.17 -15.22
C ASP A 553 -10.85 8.81 -16.55
N PRO A 554 -9.67 8.43 -17.09
CA PRO A 554 -9.26 8.84 -18.43
C PRO A 554 -10.34 8.55 -19.49
#